data_AF-A0AA51D7N3-F1
#
_entry.id   AF-A0AA51D7N3-F1
#
_cell.length_a   1.000
_cell.length_b   1.000
_cell.length_c   1.000
_cell.angle_alpha   90.00
_cell.angle_beta   90.00
_cell.angle_gamma   90.00
#
_symmetry.space_group_name_H-M   'P 1'
#
loop_
_entity.id
_entity.type
_entity.pdbx_description
1 polymer ?
#
loop_
_entity_poly.entity_id
_entity_poly.type
_entity_poly.pdbx_seq_one_letter_code
_entity_poly.pdbx_strand_id
1 'polypeptide(L)' 'MNEFEKIKKMYDDGFRCIRYDDTKDGEMCIYFKNFDNEDSQALKIKGFDEKMQIKNFINQNTMR' A
#
# COMPACT_ATOMS: atom_id res chain seq x y z
N MET A 1 6.06 10.69 -10.00
CA MET A 1 5.22 10.19 -8.89
C MET A 1 5.84 8.91 -8.38
N ASN A 2 6.39 8.93 -7.17
CA ASN A 2 6.95 7.71 -6.56
C ASN A 2 5.83 6.79 -6.05
N GLU A 3 6.20 5.60 -5.60
CA GLU A 3 5.26 4.58 -5.17
C GLU A 3 4.51 5.03 -3.91
N PHE A 4 5.15 5.81 -3.04
CA PHE A 4 4.49 6.43 -1.90
C PHE A 4 3.36 7.40 -2.29
N GLU A 5 3.59 8.29 -3.26
CA GLU A 5 2.57 9.22 -3.77
C GLU A 5 1.41 8.47 -4.46
N LYS A 6 1.70 7.38 -5.18
CA LYS A 6 0.66 6.49 -5.74
C LYS A 6 -0.25 5.94 -4.64
N ILE A 7 0.32 5.44 -3.55
CA ILE A 7 -0.45 4.86 -2.45
C ILE A 7 -1.30 5.91 -1.75
N LYS A 8 -0.78 7.13 -1.53
CA LYS A 8 -1.59 8.23 -0.99
C LYS A 8 -2.81 8.50 -1.86
N LYS A 9 -2.59 8.65 -3.17
CA LYS A 9 -3.69 8.88 -4.12
C LYS A 9 -4.71 7.73 -4.10
N MET A 10 -4.26 6.48 -4.01
CA MET A 10 -5.17 5.34 -3.88
C MET A 10 -6.04 5.43 -2.63
N TYR A 11 -5.48 5.87 -1.50
CA TYR A 11 -6.26 6.10 -0.27
C TYR A 11 -7.29 7.24 -0.43
N ASP A 12 -6.93 8.31 -1.13
CA ASP A 12 -7.85 9.41 -1.47
C ASP A 12 -8.98 8.92 -2.41
N ASP A 13 -8.65 8.00 -3.33
CA ASP A 13 -9.58 7.36 -4.28
C ASP A 13 -10.42 6.24 -3.63
N GLY A 14 -10.38 6.07 -2.31
CA GLY A 14 -11.22 5.12 -1.57
C GLY A 14 -10.65 3.70 -1.41
N PHE A 15 -9.45 3.43 -1.93
CA PHE A 15 -8.78 2.16 -1.66
C PHE A 15 -8.28 2.08 -0.22
N ARG A 16 -8.29 0.87 0.34
CA ARG A 16 -7.65 0.55 1.61
C ARG A 16 -6.76 -0.67 1.45
N CYS A 17 -5.60 -0.64 2.11
CA CYS A 17 -4.75 -1.82 2.21
C CYS A 17 -5.49 -2.91 2.99
N ILE A 18 -5.60 -4.10 2.41
CA ILE A 18 -6.20 -5.29 3.06
C ILE A 18 -5.15 -6.30 3.49
N ARG A 19 -3.97 -6.28 2.86
CA ARG A 19 -2.84 -7.16 3.15
C ARG A 19 -1.57 -6.58 2.55
N TYR A 20 -0.42 -6.84 3.17
CA TYR A 20 0.87 -6.73 2.51
C TYR A 20 1.74 -7.94 2.86
N ASP A 21 2.57 -8.37 1.91
CA ASP A 21 3.59 -9.39 2.10
C ASP A 21 4.95 -8.72 1.92
N ASP A 22 5.79 -8.76 2.95
CA ASP A 22 7.18 -8.28 2.88
C ASP A 22 8.10 -9.48 2.75
N THR A 23 8.65 -9.69 1.56
CA THR A 23 9.53 -10.83 1.30
C THR A 23 10.96 -10.50 1.75
N LYS A 24 11.68 -11.54 2.19
CA LYS A 24 13.10 -11.42 2.58
C LYS A 24 13.99 -10.95 1.42
N ASP A 25 13.54 -11.12 0.18
CA ASP A 25 14.25 -10.74 -1.05
C ASP A 25 14.21 -9.23 -1.35
N GLY A 26 13.72 -8.40 -0.43
CA GLY A 26 13.80 -6.95 -0.56
C GLY A 26 12.67 -6.33 -1.39
N GLU A 27 11.63 -7.10 -1.70
CA GLU A 27 10.40 -6.62 -2.35
C GLU A 27 9.21 -6.70 -1.38
N MET A 28 8.25 -5.79 -1.49
CA MET A 28 7.03 -5.81 -0.69
C MET A 28 5.84 -5.69 -1.63
N CYS A 29 4.90 -6.62 -1.55
CA CYS A 29 3.66 -6.57 -2.30
C CYS A 29 2.53 -6.10 -1.38
N ILE A 30 1.79 -5.07 -1.80
CA ILE A 30 0.66 -4.52 -1.05
C ILE A 30 -0.60 -4.74 -1.87
N TYR A 31 -1.66 -5.23 -1.22
CA TYR A 31 -2.95 -5.50 -1.82
C TYR A 31 -3.97 -4.51 -1.28
N PHE A 32 -4.67 -3.87 -2.20
CA PHE A 32 -5.67 -2.85 -1.96
C PHE A 32 -7.04 -3.32 -2.42
N LYS A 33 -8.07 -2.94 -1.67
CA LYS A 33 -9.47 -3.09 -2.04
C LYS A 33 -10.15 -1.73 -1.94
N ASN A 34 -10.90 -1.36 -2.97
CA ASN A 34 -11.91 -0.32 -2.88
C ASN A 34 -13.25 -1.02 -2.60
N PHE A 35 -13.91 -0.62 -1.51
CA PHE A 35 -15.16 -1.25 -1.07
C PHE A 35 -16.40 -0.60 -1.71
N ASP A 36 -16.27 0.57 -2.32
CA ASP A 36 -17.37 1.29 -2.97
C ASP A 36 -17.64 0.73 -4.37
N ASN A 37 -16.60 0.34 -5.10
CA ASN A 37 -16.68 -0.17 -6.48
C ASN A 37 -16.17 -1.60 -6.65
N GLU A 38 -15.80 -2.25 -5.55
CA GLU A 38 -15.24 -3.60 -5.50
C GLU A 38 -13.92 -3.81 -6.30
N ASP A 39 -13.20 -2.74 -6.69
CA ASP A 39 -11.93 -2.86 -7.39
C ASP A 39 -10.81 -3.36 -6.47
N SER A 40 -9.86 -4.12 -7.02
CA SER A 40 -8.72 -4.68 -6.30
C SER A 40 -7.42 -4.41 -7.06
N GLN A 41 -6.42 -3.89 -6.36
CA GLN A 41 -5.13 -3.54 -6.96
C GLN A 41 -3.97 -4.07 -6.12
N ALA A 42 -2.85 -4.38 -6.79
CA ALA A 42 -1.63 -4.82 -6.14
C ALA A 42 -0.45 -3.94 -6.57
N LEU A 43 0.36 -3.50 -5.61
CA LEU A 43 1.56 -2.72 -5.86
C LEU A 43 2.79 -3.42 -5.31
N LYS A 44 3.86 -3.41 -6.10
CA LYS A 44 5.16 -3.95 -5.74
C LYS A 44 6.13 -2.81 -5.44
N ILE A 45 6.66 -2.81 -4.23
CA ILE A 45 7.56 -1.79 -3.69
C ILE A 45 8.96 -2.38 -3.58
N LYS A 46 9.95 -1.60 -4.02
CA LYS A 46 11.37 -1.92 -3.95
C LYS A 46 12.09 -0.87 -3.13
N GLY A 47 13.21 -1.24 -2.50
CA GLY A 47 14.01 -0.32 -1.71
C GLY A 47 13.54 -0.20 -0.26
N PHE A 48 14.51 -0.10 0.65
CA PHE A 48 14.26 -0.18 2.09
C PHE A 48 13.52 1.05 2.64
N ASP A 49 13.96 2.25 2.27
CA ASP A 49 13.40 3.50 2.81
C ASP A 49 11.94 3.69 2.42
N GLU A 50 11.61 3.42 1.14
CA GLU A 50 10.24 3.56 0.63
C GLU A 50 9.30 2.53 1.26
N LYS A 51 9.76 1.29 1.46
CA LYS A 51 9.02 0.28 2.23
C LYS A 51 8.68 0.77 3.64
N MET A 52 9.63 1.38 4.34
CA MET A 52 9.42 1.85 5.71
C MET A 52 8.41 3.00 5.76
N GLN A 53 8.50 3.96 4.84
CA GLN A 53 7.54 5.06 4.72
C GLN A 53 6.11 4.55 4.44
N ILE A 54 5.99 3.62 3.50
CA ILE A 54 4.69 3.05 3.12
C ILE A 54 4.08 2.22 4.25
N LYS A 55 4.86 1.39 4.94
CA LYS A 55 4.38 0.63 6.10
C LYS A 55 3.86 1.54 7.21
N ASN A 56 4.61 2.60 7.54
CA ASN A 56 4.18 3.57 8.54
C ASN A 56 2.86 4.24 8.15
N PHE A 57 2.73 4.64 6.88
CA PHE A 57 1.50 5.22 6.38
C PHE A 57 0.32 4.25 6.42
N ILE A 58 0.48 3.01 5.96
CA ILE A 58 -0.57 1.98 6.05
C ILE A 58 -0.98 1.79 7.50
N ASN A 59 -0.03 1.58 8.42
CA ASN A 59 -0.31 1.35 9.84
C ASN A 59 -1.04 2.52 10.52
N GLN A 60 -0.78 3.76 10.11
CA GLN A 60 -1.49 4.95 10.60
C GLN A 60 -2.92 5.06 10.06
N ASN A 61 -3.19 4.50 8.89
CA ASN A 61 -4.47 4.59 8.19
C ASN A 61 -5.28 3.28 8.20
N THR A 62 -4.75 2.22 8.81
CA THR A 62 -5.51 1.01 9.12
C THR A 62 -6.45 1.34 10.27
N MET A 63 -7.76 1.24 10.04
CA MET A 63 -8.76 1.39 11.09
C MET A 63 -8.55 0.31 12.16
N ARG A 64 -8.46 0.71 13.43
CA ARG A 64 -8.51 -0.21 14.58
C ARG A 64 -9.94 -0.67 14.84
#